data_AF-A0A564TBX2-F1
#
_entry.id   AF-A0A564TBX2-F1
#
_cell.length_a   1.000
_cell.length_b   1.000
_cell.length_c   1.000
_cell.angle_alpha   90.00
_cell.angle_beta   90.00
_cell.angle_gamma   90.00
#
_symmetry.space_group_name_H-M   'P 1'
#
loop_
_entity.id
_entity.type
_entity.pdbx_description
1 polymer ?
#
loop_
_entity_poly.entity_id
_entity_poly.type
_entity_poly.pdbx_seq_one_letter_code
_entity_poly.pdbx_strand_id
1 'polypeptide(L)'
;MNFIDKALEEITIGEDFVQAMADIYEHTEVREKLDKFPAWIRNIITVIDYDTELSMNGLDFKSYRNVIDALTDMGLIKEADILTAYESDYSQENADICYLKLALNNDYESFWNRVYSYADKNIKS
;
A
#
# COMPACT_ATOMS: atom_id res chain seq x y z
N MET A 1 6.42 -17.17 -16.78
CA MET A 1 6.66 -16.69 -15.42
C MET A 1 6.71 -15.19 -15.50
N ASN A 2 5.82 -14.50 -14.79
CA ASN A 2 5.83 -13.04 -14.73
C ASN A 2 6.78 -12.57 -13.61
N PHE A 3 6.99 -11.25 -13.46
CA PHE A 3 7.96 -10.74 -12.48
C PHE A 3 7.55 -11.03 -11.02
N ILE A 4 6.25 -11.05 -10.70
CA ILE A 4 5.76 -11.41 -9.36
C ILE A 4 6.02 -12.89 -9.09
N ASP A 5 5.73 -13.78 -10.06
CA ASP A 5 6.05 -15.20 -9.93
C ASP A 5 7.56 -15.40 -9.65
N LYS A 6 8.41 -14.67 -10.37
CA LYS A 6 9.86 -14.73 -10.20
C LYS A 6 10.29 -14.21 -8.82
N ALA A 7 9.73 -13.09 -8.37
CA ALA A 7 10.00 -12.54 -7.05
C ALA A 7 9.61 -13.52 -5.93
N LEU A 8 8.49 -14.22 -6.08
CA LEU A 8 8.06 -15.25 -5.12
C LEU A 8 9.00 -16.46 -5.06
N GLU A 9 9.65 -16.82 -6.16
CA GLU A 9 10.63 -17.92 -6.20
C GLU A 9 11.99 -17.52 -5.62
N GLU A 10 12.42 -16.27 -5.84
CA GLU A 10 13.78 -15.82 -5.54
C GLU A 10 13.90 -15.05 -4.22
N ILE A 11 12.83 -14.41 -3.75
CA ILE A 11 12.86 -13.50 -2.61
C ILE A 11 12.16 -14.10 -1.40
N THR A 12 12.86 -14.13 -0.27
CA THR A 12 12.37 -14.71 1.00
C THR A 12 12.25 -13.69 2.14
N ILE A 13 12.67 -12.45 1.88
CA ILE A 13 12.66 -11.33 2.83
C ILE A 13 11.56 -10.35 2.40
N GLY A 14 10.69 -9.98 3.34
CA GLY A 14 9.54 -9.11 3.05
C GLY A 14 9.92 -7.74 2.51
N GLU A 15 10.98 -7.12 3.03
CA GLU A 15 11.48 -5.83 2.53
C GLU A 15 11.89 -5.90 1.06
N ASP A 16 12.78 -6.84 0.72
CA ASP A 16 13.24 -7.06 -0.66
C ASP A 16 12.06 -7.33 -1.61
N PHE A 17 11.04 -8.08 -1.14
CA PHE A 17 9.87 -8.39 -1.95
C PHE A 17 9.03 -7.14 -2.23
N VAL A 18 8.77 -6.34 -1.19
CA VAL A 18 8.00 -5.10 -1.31
C VAL A 18 8.73 -4.11 -2.24
N GLN A 19 10.05 -4.00 -2.13
CA GLN A 19 10.85 -3.18 -3.05
C GLN A 19 10.73 -3.68 -4.50
N ALA A 20 10.81 -4.99 -4.74
CA ALA A 20 10.62 -5.55 -6.08
C ALA A 20 9.21 -5.31 -6.64
N MET A 21 8.18 -5.21 -5.78
CA MET A 21 6.82 -4.88 -6.23
C MET A 21 6.67 -3.44 -6.71
N ALA A 22 7.58 -2.53 -6.36
CA ALA A 22 7.58 -1.15 -6.87
C ALA A 22 7.84 -1.10 -8.39
N ASP A 23 8.50 -2.11 -8.96
CA ASP A 23 8.74 -2.22 -10.40
C ASP A 23 7.46 -2.53 -11.21
N ILE A 24 6.30 -2.71 -10.56
CA ILE A 24 5.01 -2.97 -11.22
C ILE A 24 4.65 -1.94 -12.30
N TYR A 25 5.15 -0.70 -12.19
CA TYR A 25 4.94 0.36 -13.18
C TYR A 25 5.62 0.06 -14.53
N GLU A 26 6.66 -0.79 -14.54
CA GLU A 26 7.34 -1.25 -15.75
C GLU A 26 6.68 -2.50 -16.36
N HIS A 27 5.75 -3.12 -15.64
CA HIS A 27 5.12 -4.41 -15.96
C HIS A 27 3.60 -4.29 -16.17
N THR A 28 3.19 -3.50 -17.17
CA THR A 28 1.77 -3.24 -17.47
C THR A 28 0.96 -4.51 -17.73
N GLU A 29 1.58 -5.52 -18.36
CA GLU A 29 0.96 -6.82 -18.65
C GLU A 29 0.60 -7.64 -17.41
N VAL A 30 1.30 -7.38 -16.30
CA VAL A 30 1.04 -8.00 -14.99
C VAL A 30 0.00 -7.18 -14.24
N ARG A 31 0.09 -5.85 -14.31
CA ARG A 31 -0.87 -4.93 -13.70
C ARG A 31 -2.30 -5.16 -14.23
N GLU A 32 -2.46 -5.43 -15.52
CA GLU A 32 -3.76 -5.78 -16.11
C GLU A 32 -4.37 -7.10 -15.60
N LYS A 33 -3.58 -7.95 -14.96
CA LYS A 33 -3.97 -9.27 -14.46
C LYS A 33 -3.78 -9.39 -12.95
N LEU A 34 -3.73 -8.25 -12.26
CA LEU A 34 -3.42 -8.21 -10.83
C LEU A 34 -4.46 -8.95 -9.99
N ASP A 35 -5.70 -9.00 -10.48
CA ASP A 35 -6.83 -9.75 -9.92
C ASP A 35 -6.56 -11.26 -9.76
N LYS A 36 -5.60 -11.80 -10.51
CA LYS A 36 -5.22 -13.23 -10.45
C LYS A 36 -4.26 -13.57 -9.31
N PHE A 37 -3.64 -12.58 -8.69
CA PHE A 37 -2.71 -12.80 -7.58
C PHE A 37 -3.43 -12.84 -6.24
N PRO A 38 -2.85 -13.52 -5.22
CA PRO A 38 -3.35 -13.49 -3.85
C PRO A 38 -3.59 -12.08 -3.33
N ALA A 39 -4.61 -11.92 -2.48
CA ALA A 39 -4.99 -10.62 -1.92
C ALA A 39 -3.82 -9.91 -1.24
N TRP A 40 -2.94 -10.64 -0.54
CA TRP A 40 -1.80 -10.03 0.15
C TRP A 40 -0.82 -9.31 -0.79
N ILE A 41 -0.60 -9.82 -2.01
CA ILE A 41 0.24 -9.16 -3.02
C ILE A 41 -0.46 -7.91 -3.55
N ARG A 42 -1.76 -8.02 -3.84
CA ARG A 42 -2.57 -6.88 -4.30
C ARG A 42 -2.60 -5.76 -3.26
N ASN A 43 -2.67 -6.11 -1.97
CA ASN A 43 -2.65 -5.15 -0.88
C ASN A 43 -1.31 -4.39 -0.84
N ILE A 44 -0.17 -5.08 -1.02
CA ILE A 44 1.16 -4.44 -1.10
C ILE A 44 1.21 -3.44 -2.25
N ILE A 45 0.79 -3.85 -3.45
CA ILE A 45 0.78 -2.96 -4.62
C ILE A 45 -0.17 -1.77 -4.41
N THR A 46 -1.32 -2.00 -3.76
CA THR A 46 -2.26 -0.93 -3.39
C THR A 46 -1.61 0.09 -2.45
N VAL A 47 -0.80 -0.35 -1.49
CA VAL A 47 -0.08 0.54 -0.56
C VAL A 47 1.06 1.29 -1.27
N ILE A 48 1.75 0.66 -2.23
CA ILE A 48 2.77 1.31 -3.07
C ILE A 48 2.14 2.41 -3.95
N ASP A 49 1.02 2.10 -4.61
CA ASP A 49 0.26 3.07 -5.38
C ASP A 49 -0.20 4.24 -4.50
N TYR A 50 -0.69 3.92 -3.29
CA TYR A 50 -1.11 4.93 -2.32
C TYR A 50 0.02 5.87 -1.90
N ASP A 51 1.21 5.36 -1.52
CA ASP A 51 2.36 6.19 -1.16
C ASP A 51 2.78 7.09 -2.33
N THR A 52 2.85 6.52 -3.53
CA THR A 52 3.19 7.25 -4.75
C THR A 52 2.21 8.39 -5.02
N GLU A 53 0.91 8.09 -5.03
CA GLU A 53 -0.14 9.10 -5.27
C GLU A 53 -0.15 10.17 -4.17
N LEU A 54 -0.01 9.78 -2.91
CA LEU A 54 0.02 10.69 -1.76
C LEU A 54 1.22 11.66 -1.86
N SER A 55 2.38 11.18 -2.28
CA SER A 55 3.58 12.01 -2.46
C SER A 55 3.45 13.01 -3.62
N MET A 56 2.71 12.64 -4.68
CA MET A 56 2.53 13.48 -5.87
C MET A 56 1.43 14.52 -5.69
N ASN A 57 0.30 14.13 -5.12
CA ASN A 57 -0.92 14.93 -5.13
C ASN A 57 -1.42 15.31 -3.72
N GLY A 58 -0.88 14.68 -2.67
CA GLY A 58 -1.49 14.74 -1.34
C GLY A 58 -2.79 13.93 -1.27
N LEU A 59 -3.68 14.32 -0.34
CA LEU A 59 -5.02 13.74 -0.28
C LEU A 59 -5.93 14.38 -1.34
N ASP A 60 -6.25 13.59 -2.37
CA ASP A 60 -7.15 13.96 -3.45
C ASP A 60 -8.62 13.71 -3.06
N PHE A 61 -9.54 14.47 -3.67
CA PHE A 61 -11.00 14.27 -3.52
C PHE A 61 -11.50 13.01 -4.26
N LYS A 62 -11.06 11.84 -3.80
CA LYS A 62 -11.42 10.52 -4.31
C LYS A 62 -11.68 9.55 -3.16
N SER A 63 -12.29 8.41 -3.47
CA SER A 63 -12.43 7.33 -2.48
C SER A 63 -11.08 6.62 -2.28
N TYR A 64 -10.79 6.35 -1.01
CA TYR A 64 -9.65 5.58 -0.52
C TYR A 64 -10.05 4.18 -0.04
N ARG A 65 -11.29 3.73 -0.29
CA ARG A 65 -11.81 2.46 0.23
C ARG A 65 -10.91 1.25 -0.02
N ASN A 66 -10.36 1.08 -1.22
CA ASN A 66 -9.44 -0.02 -1.53
C ASN A 66 -8.14 0.07 -0.70
N VAL A 67 -7.66 1.31 -0.46
CA VAL A 67 -6.49 1.56 0.39
C VAL A 67 -6.83 1.25 1.85
N ILE A 68 -7.99 1.69 2.34
CA ILE A 68 -8.49 1.41 3.70
C ILE A 68 -8.60 -0.11 3.93
N ASP A 69 -9.17 -0.86 2.99
CA ASP A 69 -9.30 -2.31 3.07
C ASP A 69 -7.91 -2.97 3.11
N ALA A 70 -7.00 -2.58 2.22
CA ALA A 70 -5.63 -3.11 2.19
C ALA A 70 -4.84 -2.81 3.48
N LEU A 71 -4.92 -1.57 3.99
CA LEU A 71 -4.30 -1.16 5.25
C LEU A 71 -4.86 -1.95 6.44
N THR A 72 -6.18 -2.17 6.44
CA THR A 72 -6.86 -2.94 7.49
C THR A 72 -6.39 -4.39 7.51
N ASP A 73 -6.33 -5.04 6.34
CA ASP A 73 -5.82 -6.41 6.18
C ASP A 73 -4.37 -6.55 6.66
N MET A 74 -3.55 -5.51 6.48
CA MET A 74 -2.16 -5.46 6.96
C MET A 74 -2.01 -5.12 8.45
N GLY A 75 -3.09 -4.73 9.14
CA GLY A 75 -3.05 -4.27 10.52
C GLY A 75 -2.52 -2.84 10.69
N LEU A 76 -2.53 -2.03 9.63
CA LEU A 76 -2.22 -0.59 9.62
C LEU A 76 -3.44 0.25 10.01
N ILE A 77 -4.10 -0.14 11.11
CA ILE A 77 -5.43 0.35 11.50
C ILE A 77 -5.47 1.88 11.71
N LYS A 78 -4.42 2.46 12.30
CA LYS A 78 -4.37 3.91 12.50
C LYS A 78 -4.39 4.69 11.19
N GLU A 79 -3.69 4.20 10.16
CA GLU A 79 -3.67 4.83 8.84
C GLU A 79 -5.06 4.72 8.19
N ALA A 80 -5.66 3.53 8.26
CA ALA A 80 -7.01 3.27 7.76
C ALA A 80 -8.08 4.15 8.43
N ASP A 81 -7.98 4.36 9.74
CA ASP A 81 -8.89 5.23 10.50
C ASP A 81 -8.79 6.70 10.06
N ILE A 82 -7.58 7.19 9.76
CA ILE A 82 -7.38 8.56 9.27
C ILE A 82 -8.03 8.72 7.89
N LEU A 83 -7.82 7.77 6.97
CA LEU A 83 -8.45 7.81 5.65
C LEU A 83 -9.99 7.67 5.73
N THR A 84 -10.50 6.87 6.66
CA THR A 84 -11.95 6.76 6.91
C THR A 84 -12.55 8.08 7.41
N ALA A 85 -11.83 8.78 8.28
CA ALA A 85 -12.22 10.11 8.75
C ALA A 85 -12.18 11.13 7.60
N TYR A 86 -11.21 11.03 6.69
CA TYR A 86 -11.16 11.83 5.47
C TYR A 86 -12.38 11.58 4.57
N GLU A 87 -12.73 10.32 4.30
CA GLU A 87 -13.90 9.99 3.47
C GLU A 87 -15.25 10.48 4.05
N SER A 88 -15.29 10.76 5.35
CA SER A 88 -16.48 11.28 6.04
C SER A 88 -16.67 12.80 5.87
N ASP A 89 -15.61 13.53 5.50
CA ASP A 89 -15.64 14.98 5.22
C ASP A 89 -14.58 15.36 4.18
N TYR A 90 -14.99 15.49 2.91
CA TYR A 90 -14.15 15.92 1.80
C TYR A 90 -13.92 17.44 1.77
N SER A 91 -13.47 18.03 2.89
CA SER A 91 -13.06 19.43 2.97
C SER A 91 -11.54 19.57 2.84
N GLN A 92 -11.07 20.69 2.30
CA GLN A 92 -9.62 20.96 2.23
C GLN A 92 -8.99 21.04 3.62
N GLU A 93 -9.70 21.63 4.60
CA GLU A 93 -9.24 21.69 5.98
C GLU A 93 -9.07 20.29 6.58
N ASN A 94 -10.03 19.38 6.34
CA ASN A 94 -9.90 18.00 6.78
C ASN A 94 -8.80 17.25 6.03
N ALA A 95 -8.61 17.52 4.72
CA ALA A 95 -7.50 16.97 3.94
C ALA A 95 -6.15 17.34 4.56
N ASP A 96 -5.93 18.63 4.87
CA ASP A 96 -4.68 19.12 5.45
C ASP A 96 -4.43 18.48 6.83
N ILE A 97 -5.46 18.39 7.68
CA ILE A 97 -5.38 17.76 9.00
C ILE A 97 -5.08 16.27 8.91
N CYS A 98 -5.77 15.55 8.02
CA CYS A 98 -5.57 14.12 7.82
C CYS A 98 -4.17 13.84 7.27
N TYR A 99 -3.74 14.61 6.26
CA TYR A 99 -2.42 14.48 5.65
C TYR A 99 -1.29 14.54 6.69
N LEU A 100 -1.32 15.51 7.61
CA LEU A 100 -0.32 15.63 8.67
C LEU A 100 -0.30 14.45 9.66
N LYS A 101 -1.42 13.74 9.80
CA LYS A 101 -1.56 12.61 10.73
C LYS A 101 -1.11 11.28 10.14
N LEU A 102 -1.09 11.15 8.81
CA LEU A 102 -0.67 9.93 8.13
C LEU A 102 0.74 9.54 8.54
N ALA A 103 0.94 8.26 8.84
CA ALA A 103 2.24 7.71 9.18
C ALA A 103 3.23 7.86 8.03
N LEU A 104 2.77 7.82 6.78
CA LEU A 104 3.61 8.14 5.62
C LEU A 104 4.24 9.54 5.69
N ASN A 105 3.66 10.48 6.43
CA ASN A 105 4.17 11.84 6.57
C ASN A 105 4.91 12.12 7.89
N ASN A 106 4.75 11.28 8.93
CA ASN A 106 5.30 11.56 10.27
C ASN A 106 6.01 10.37 10.94
N ASP A 107 5.90 9.16 10.39
CA ASP A 107 6.46 7.91 10.93
C ASP A 107 6.70 6.88 9.79
N TYR A 108 7.28 7.36 8.68
CA TYR A 108 7.41 6.63 7.40
C TYR A 108 8.10 5.27 7.56
N GLU A 109 9.20 5.24 8.31
CA GLU A 109 9.96 4.01 8.55
C GLU A 109 9.13 2.96 9.30
N SER A 110 8.41 3.36 10.35
CA SER A 110 7.55 2.44 11.11
C SER A 110 6.37 1.94 10.29
N PHE A 111 5.83 2.77 9.39
CA PHE A 111 4.79 2.36 8.44
C PHE A 111 5.31 1.23 7.54
N TRP A 112 6.42 1.46 6.84
CA TRP A 112 6.97 0.48 5.90
C TRP A 112 7.48 -0.79 6.58
N ASN A 113 8.08 -0.69 7.77
CA ASN A 113 8.46 -1.85 8.57
C ASN A 113 7.29 -2.82 8.85
N ARG A 114 6.07 -2.28 8.99
CA ARG A 114 4.86 -3.11 9.13
C ARG A 114 4.45 -3.77 7.81
N VAL A 115 4.56 -3.07 6.69
CA VAL A 115 4.31 -3.62 5.34
C VAL A 115 5.31 -4.75 5.05
N TYR A 116 6.59 -4.56 5.37
CA TYR A 116 7.63 -5.59 5.23
C TYR A 116 7.32 -6.82 6.10
N SER A 117 6.93 -6.59 7.36
CA SER A 117 6.52 -7.66 8.28
C SER A 117 5.29 -8.42 7.79
N TYR A 118 4.36 -7.74 7.09
CA TYR A 118 3.21 -8.37 6.47
C TYR A 118 3.62 -9.25 5.29
N ALA A 119 4.50 -8.77 4.41
CA ALA A 119 5.06 -9.56 3.32
C ALA A 119 5.80 -10.79 3.84
N ASP A 120 6.67 -10.63 4.85
CA ASP A 120 7.43 -11.72 5.48
C ASP A 120 6.54 -12.88 5.95
N LYS A 121 5.39 -12.56 6.56
CA LYS A 121 4.45 -13.56 7.07
C LYS A 121 3.78 -14.36 5.94
N ASN A 122 3.46 -13.70 4.83
CA ASN A 122 2.74 -14.31 3.71
C ASN A 122 3.67 -15.05 2.73
N ILE A 123 4.93 -14.64 2.60
CA ILE A 123 5.91 -15.38 1.78
C ILE A 123 6.26 -16.73 2.41
N LYS A 124 6.25 -16.79 3.76
CA LYS A 124 6.65 -17.98 4.53
C LYS A 124 5.48 -18.95 4.83
N SER A 125 4.25 -18.61 4.42
CA SER A 125 3.03 -19.40 4.66
C SER A 125 2.70 -20.35 3.53
#